data_AF-A0AAE1FC40-F1
#
_entry.id   AF-A0AAE1FC40-F1
#
_cell.length_a   1.000
_cell.length_b   1.000
_cell.length_c   1.000
_cell.angle_alpha   90.00
_cell.angle_beta   90.00
_cell.angle_gamma   90.00
#
_symmetry.space_group_name_H-M   'P 1'
#
loop_
_entity.id
_entity.type
_entity.pdbx_description
1 polymer ?
#
loop_
_entity_poly.entity_id
_entity_poly.type
_entity_poly.pdbx_seq_one_letter_code
_entity_poly.pdbx_strand_id
1 'polypeptide(L)'
;MKDAVSEKMRDMSKEFLESFISTSSIMLDDFNTFRTQRMEKSETFTFWDRFVRMVSVLKDLERADREGNWELHLHSVQAALPLFAGCDRINYLRWASVYLDDMKKLQVDGSEVYGNFKAGKFVVKRLDLDNSFSPSLI
;
A
#
# COMPACT_ATOMS: atom_id res chain seq x y z
N MET A 1 -36.66 -23.47 -2.65
CA MET A 1 -35.94 -24.11 -1.52
C MET A 1 -34.44 -23.89 -1.59
N LYS A 2 -33.77 -24.09 -2.74
CA LYS A 2 -32.33 -23.81 -2.90
C LYS A 2 -31.98 -22.31 -2.72
N ASP A 3 -32.83 -21.42 -3.24
CA ASP A 3 -32.60 -19.96 -3.16
C ASP A 3 -32.70 -19.44 -1.72
N ALA A 4 -33.68 -19.94 -0.95
CA ALA A 4 -33.83 -19.59 0.47
C ALA A 4 -32.67 -20.10 1.35
N VAL A 5 -32.06 -21.25 0.99
CA VAL A 5 -30.86 -21.76 1.68
C VAL A 5 -29.63 -20.90 1.34
N SER A 6 -29.50 -20.47 0.08
CA SER A 6 -28.43 -19.56 -0.36
C SER A 6 -28.53 -18.19 0.28
N GLU A 7 -29.75 -17.65 0.41
CA GLU A 7 -30.01 -16.35 1.04
C GLU A 7 -29.70 -16.39 2.55
N LYS A 8 -30.14 -17.44 3.25
CA LYS A 8 -29.79 -17.68 4.66
C LYS A 8 -28.28 -17.81 4.87
N MET A 9 -27.56 -18.52 3.98
CA MET A 9 -26.10 -18.64 4.05
C MET A 9 -25.39 -17.30 3.84
N ARG A 10 -25.90 -16.47 2.94
CA ARG A 10 -25.39 -15.11 2.70
C ARG A 10 -25.58 -14.23 3.93
N ASP A 11 -26.74 -14.28 4.57
CA ASP A 11 -27.02 -13.46 5.75
C ASP A 11 -26.21 -13.91 6.97
N MET A 12 -26.07 -15.22 7.21
CA MET A 12 -25.14 -15.73 8.24
C MET A 12 -23.69 -15.30 7.97
N SER A 13 -23.25 -15.27 6.70
CA SER A 13 -21.91 -14.82 6.35
C SER A 13 -21.70 -13.33 6.64
N LYS A 14 -22.72 -12.49 6.41
CA LYS A 14 -22.68 -11.07 6.77
C LYS A 14 -22.61 -10.88 8.27
N GLU A 15 -23.46 -11.55 9.04
CA GLU A 15 -23.46 -11.47 10.51
C GLU A 15 -22.10 -11.88 11.10
N PHE A 16 -21.49 -12.94 10.55
CA PHE A 16 -20.15 -13.36 10.94
C PHE A 16 -19.10 -12.28 10.60
N LEU A 17 -19.14 -11.71 9.40
CA LEU A 17 -18.22 -10.65 8.99
C LEU A 17 -18.39 -9.40 9.86
N GLU A 18 -19.61 -8.99 10.18
CA GLU A 18 -19.90 -7.85 11.06
C GLU A 18 -19.35 -8.09 12.46
N SER A 19 -19.58 -9.28 13.02
CA SER A 19 -19.03 -9.69 14.32
C SER A 19 -17.50 -9.71 14.31
N PHE A 20 -16.89 -10.25 13.25
CA PHE A 20 -15.44 -10.27 13.09
C PHE A 20 -14.87 -8.85 12.98
N ILE A 21 -15.47 -7.99 12.15
CA ILE A 21 -15.05 -6.59 11.98
C ILE A 21 -15.10 -5.87 13.33
N SER A 22 -16.23 -6.00 14.05
CA SER A 22 -16.41 -5.41 15.38
C SER A 22 -15.36 -5.89 16.39
N THR A 23 -15.12 -7.21 16.45
CA THR A 23 -14.10 -7.75 17.36
C THR A 23 -12.69 -7.29 16.97
N SER A 24 -12.39 -7.25 15.67
CA SER A 24 -11.09 -6.83 15.15
C SER A 24 -10.81 -5.35 15.41
N SER A 25 -11.84 -4.48 15.36
CA SER A 25 -11.68 -3.06 15.63
C SER A 25 -11.33 -2.82 17.10
N ILE A 26 -11.99 -3.53 18.03
CA ILE A 26 -11.67 -3.46 19.46
C ILE A 26 -10.21 -3.87 19.70
N MET A 27 -9.79 -5.00 19.12
CA MET A 27 -8.40 -5.48 19.26
C MET A 27 -7.39 -4.48 18.67
N LEU A 28 -7.73 -3.83 17.55
CA LEU A 28 -6.90 -2.81 16.93
C LEU A 28 -6.77 -1.56 17.81
N ASP A 29 -7.87 -1.13 18.44
CA ASP A 29 -7.89 0.00 19.36
C ASP A 29 -7.08 -0.28 20.63
N ASP A 30 -7.21 -1.48 21.20
CA ASP A 30 -6.42 -1.94 22.34
C ASP A 30 -4.92 -1.98 21.99
N PHE A 31 -4.57 -2.49 20.80
CA PHE A 31 -3.19 -2.51 20.33
C PHE A 31 -2.64 -1.10 20.13
N ASN A 32 -3.42 -0.20 19.53
CA ASN A 32 -3.03 1.20 19.34
C ASN A 32 -2.82 1.89 20.69
N THR A 33 -3.68 1.63 21.67
CA THR A 33 -3.56 2.15 23.04
C THR A 33 -2.27 1.65 23.70
N PHE A 34 -2.02 0.34 23.65
CA PHE A 34 -0.78 -0.27 24.14
C PHE A 34 0.46 0.37 23.48
N ARG A 35 0.43 0.52 22.15
CA ARG A 35 1.52 1.08 21.37
C ARG A 35 1.85 2.50 21.83
N THR A 36 0.85 3.37 21.98
CA THR A 36 1.03 4.75 22.47
C THR A 36 1.63 4.76 23.88
N GLN A 37 1.07 3.98 24.81
CA GLN A 37 1.57 3.88 26.19
C GLN A 37 3.02 3.39 26.26
N ARG A 38 3.44 2.52 25.34
CA ARG A 38 4.81 1.99 25.29
C ARG A 38 5.79 2.98 24.68
N MET A 39 5.39 3.72 23.64
CA MET A 39 6.21 4.78 23.04
C MET A 39 6.53 5.89 24.06
N GLU A 40 5.55 6.27 24.88
CA GLU A 40 5.74 7.29 25.94
C GLU A 40 6.76 6.86 27.02
N LYS A 41 6.93 5.56 27.23
CA LYS A 41 7.76 5.01 28.32
C LYS A 41 9.13 4.53 27.86
N SER A 42 9.37 4.38 26.56
CA SER A 42 10.59 3.77 26.05
C SER A 42 10.98 4.30 24.67
N GLU A 43 12.11 4.99 24.62
CA GLU A 43 12.75 5.43 23.37
C GLU A 43 13.08 4.25 22.46
N THR A 44 13.53 3.12 23.02
CA THR A 44 13.78 1.90 22.24
C THR A 44 12.51 1.38 21.59
N PHE A 45 11.38 1.40 22.29
CA PHE A 45 10.09 1.01 21.71
C PHE A 45 9.69 1.96 20.59
N THR A 46 9.83 3.28 20.81
CA THR A 46 9.57 4.31 19.79
C THR A 46 10.42 4.11 18.54
N PHE A 47 11.70 3.75 18.70
CA PHE A 47 12.57 3.39 17.59
C PHE A 47 12.03 2.20 16.79
N TRP A 48 11.67 1.10 17.46
CA TRP A 48 11.16 -0.10 16.79
C TRP A 48 9.78 0.13 16.14
N ASP A 49 8.90 0.93 16.75
CA ASP A 49 7.63 1.32 16.13
C ASP A 49 7.87 2.06 14.80
N ARG A 50 8.78 3.05 14.81
CA ARG A 50 9.18 3.77 13.59
C ARG A 50 9.77 2.81 12.56
N PHE A 51 10.62 1.87 12.98
CA PHE A 51 11.19 0.87 12.08
C PHE A 51 10.12 0.00 11.42
N VAL A 52 9.17 -0.53 12.19
CA VAL A 52 8.05 -1.32 11.65
C VAL A 52 7.23 -0.50 10.65
N ARG A 53 6.95 0.78 10.94
CA ARG A 53 6.28 1.68 9.99
C ARG A 53 7.06 1.85 8.69
N MET A 54 8.38 2.02 8.76
CA MET A 54 9.24 2.10 7.57
C MET A 54 9.14 0.84 6.70
N VAL A 55 9.21 -0.34 7.33
CA VAL A 55 9.09 -1.63 6.64
C VAL A 55 7.70 -1.78 6.01
N SER A 56 6.64 -1.36 6.68
CA SER A 56 5.29 -1.39 6.13
C SER A 56 5.15 -0.54 4.86
N VAL A 57 5.68 0.70 4.86
CA VAL A 57 5.69 1.56 3.67
C VAL A 57 6.45 0.93 2.50
N LEU A 58 7.61 0.29 2.78
CA LEU A 58 8.38 -0.43 1.76
C LEU A 58 7.58 -1.59 1.18
N LYS A 59 6.91 -2.38 2.02
CA LYS A 59 6.06 -3.49 1.58
C LYS A 59 4.86 -3.01 0.77
N ASP A 60 4.28 -1.86 1.10
CA ASP A 60 3.17 -1.31 0.33
C ASP A 60 3.64 -0.81 -1.05
N LEU A 61 4.87 -0.30 -1.18
CA LEU A 61 5.48 -0.03 -2.49
C LEU A 61 5.67 -1.33 -3.29
N GLU A 62 6.28 -2.36 -2.70
CA GLU A 62 6.45 -3.66 -3.37
C GLU A 62 5.11 -4.25 -3.82
N ARG A 63 4.09 -4.16 -2.96
CA ARG A 63 2.73 -4.61 -3.27
C ARG A 63 2.13 -3.81 -4.42
N ALA A 64 2.26 -2.49 -4.37
CA ALA A 64 1.78 -1.61 -5.44
C ALA A 64 2.40 -1.98 -6.78
N ASP A 65 3.70 -2.25 -6.81
CA ASP A 65 4.40 -2.65 -8.02
C ASP A 65 3.94 -4.04 -8.50
N ARG A 66 3.90 -5.05 -7.62
CA ARG A 66 3.47 -6.41 -8.00
C ARG A 66 2.04 -6.44 -8.54
N GLU A 67 1.13 -5.72 -7.91
CA GLU A 67 -0.28 -5.65 -8.31
C GLU A 67 -0.46 -4.71 -9.52
N GLY A 68 0.45 -3.77 -9.76
CA GLY A 68 0.25 -2.66 -10.69
C GLY A 68 -0.80 -1.68 -10.17
N ASN A 69 -0.86 -1.49 -8.85
CA ASN A 69 -1.82 -0.62 -8.18
C ASN A 69 -1.26 0.80 -8.06
N TRP A 70 -1.69 1.67 -8.96
CA TRP A 70 -1.19 3.04 -9.05
C TRP A 70 -1.55 3.91 -7.84
N GLU A 71 -2.77 3.80 -7.33
CA GLU A 71 -3.19 4.53 -6.12
C GLU A 71 -2.34 4.16 -4.91
N LEU A 72 -2.13 2.85 -4.71
CA LEU A 72 -1.29 2.37 -3.62
C LEU A 72 0.15 2.85 -3.80
N HIS A 73 0.67 2.87 -5.03
CA HIS A 73 2.01 3.39 -5.31
C HIS A 73 2.12 4.85 -4.85
N LEU A 74 1.22 5.74 -5.28
CA LEU A 74 1.25 7.16 -4.87
C LEU A 74 1.07 7.35 -3.36
N HIS A 75 0.15 6.59 -2.75
CA HIS A 75 -0.07 6.63 -1.31
C HIS A 75 1.21 6.24 -0.55
N SER A 76 1.89 5.18 -0.97
CA SER A 76 3.11 4.70 -0.34
C SER A 76 4.29 5.66 -0.54
N VAL A 77 4.44 6.27 -1.72
CA VAL A 77 5.45 7.33 -1.93
C VAL A 77 5.17 8.54 -1.04
N GLN A 78 3.90 8.94 -0.87
CA GLN A 78 3.52 10.00 0.05
C GLN A 78 3.82 9.63 1.52
N ALA A 79 3.56 8.39 1.92
CA ALA A 79 3.88 7.88 3.25
C ALA A 79 5.40 7.77 3.50
N ALA A 80 6.23 7.69 2.44
CA ALA A 80 7.68 7.68 2.55
C ALA A 80 8.30 9.08 2.81
N LEU A 81 7.59 10.18 2.52
CA LEU A 81 8.15 11.53 2.68
C LEU A 81 8.61 11.83 4.13
N PRO A 82 7.83 11.54 5.19
CA PRO A 82 8.28 11.76 6.57
C PRO A 82 9.51 10.90 6.92
N LEU A 83 9.66 9.73 6.29
CA LEU A 83 10.81 8.86 6.49
C LEU A 83 12.07 9.45 5.87
N PHE A 84 11.97 10.04 4.67
CA PHE A 84 13.08 10.73 4.05
C PHE A 84 13.52 11.95 4.87
N ALA A 85 12.57 12.71 5.43
CA ALA A 85 12.89 13.81 6.33
C ALA A 85 13.59 13.31 7.60
N GLY A 86 13.04 12.27 8.26
CA GLY A 86 13.59 11.72 9.50
C GLY A 86 14.97 11.04 9.35
N CYS A 87 15.29 10.56 8.15
CA CYS A 87 16.57 9.91 7.83
C CYS A 87 17.57 10.84 7.12
N ASP A 88 17.33 12.16 7.11
CA ASP A 88 18.15 13.17 6.44
C ASP A 88 18.42 12.86 4.95
N ARG A 89 17.41 12.34 4.26
CA ARG A 89 17.42 12.04 2.84
C ARG A 89 16.76 13.17 2.05
N ILE A 90 17.28 14.40 2.23
CA ILE A 90 16.68 15.63 1.71
C ILE A 90 16.50 15.62 0.19
N ASN A 91 17.44 15.03 -0.56
CA ASN A 91 17.29 14.89 -2.02
C ASN A 91 16.09 14.01 -2.40
N TYR A 92 15.88 12.90 -1.69
CA TYR A 92 14.73 12.03 -1.91
C TYR A 92 13.43 12.70 -1.49
N LEU A 93 13.42 13.38 -0.33
CA LEU A 93 12.27 14.17 0.11
C LEU A 93 11.85 15.19 -0.96
N ARG A 94 12.81 16.00 -1.45
CA ARG A 94 12.56 17.02 -2.48
C ARG A 94 12.00 16.42 -3.76
N TRP A 95 12.70 15.44 -4.36
CA TRP A 95 12.30 14.90 -5.66
C TRP A 95 11.05 14.04 -5.58
N ALA A 96 10.84 13.28 -4.50
CA ALA A 96 9.60 12.55 -4.29
C ALA A 96 8.39 13.47 -4.12
N SER A 97 8.58 14.64 -3.49
CA SER A 97 7.51 15.64 -3.34
C SER A 97 7.11 16.24 -4.70
N VAL A 98 8.09 16.58 -5.55
CA VAL A 98 7.84 17.04 -6.92
C VAL A 98 7.14 15.95 -7.75
N TYR A 99 7.68 14.73 -7.71
CA TYR A 99 7.07 13.58 -8.38
C TYR A 99 5.61 13.38 -7.98
N LEU A 100 5.27 13.45 -6.68
CA LEU A 100 3.89 13.29 -6.23
C LEU A 100 2.95 14.37 -6.76
N ASP A 101 3.42 15.62 -6.84
CA ASP A 101 2.63 16.72 -7.39
C ASP A 101 2.36 16.52 -8.88
N ASP A 102 3.41 16.17 -9.65
CA ASP A 102 3.30 15.86 -11.07
C ASP A 102 2.35 14.68 -11.32
N MET A 103 2.51 13.59 -10.55
CA MET A 103 1.68 12.40 -10.71
C MET A 103 0.20 12.62 -10.32
N LYS A 104 -0.09 13.54 -9.40
CA LYS A 104 -1.46 13.91 -9.04
C LYS A 104 -2.14 14.74 -10.13
N LYS A 105 -1.38 15.53 -10.88
CA LYS A 105 -1.89 16.34 -12.00
C LYS A 105 -2.01 15.55 -13.31
N LEU A 106 -1.40 14.36 -13.37
CA LEU A 106 -1.36 13.51 -14.56
C LEU A 106 -2.74 13.21 -15.16
N GLN A 107 -3.81 13.15 -14.35
CA GLN A 107 -5.17 12.98 -14.86
C GLN A 107 -5.58 14.10 -15.84
N VAL A 108 -5.11 15.33 -15.60
CA VAL A 108 -5.39 16.52 -16.41
C VAL A 108 -4.32 16.71 -17.47
N ASP A 109 -3.05 16.64 -17.07
CA ASP A 109 -1.91 17.00 -17.93
C ASP A 109 -1.52 15.90 -18.93
N GLY A 110 -1.92 14.65 -18.65
CA GLY A 110 -1.52 13.47 -19.43
C GLY A 110 -2.47 12.30 -19.26
N SER A 111 -3.74 12.49 -19.65
CA SER A 111 -4.82 11.52 -19.43
C SER A 111 -4.55 10.12 -20.01
N GLU A 112 -3.83 10.03 -21.13
CA GLU A 112 -3.39 8.75 -21.72
C GLU A 112 -2.41 8.00 -20.81
N VAL A 113 -1.39 8.70 -20.31
CA VAL A 113 -0.39 8.13 -19.39
C VAL A 113 -1.07 7.72 -18.09
N TYR A 114 -1.94 8.58 -17.56
CA TYR A 114 -2.75 8.27 -16.38
C TYR A 114 -3.59 7.00 -16.59
N GLY A 115 -4.25 6.86 -17.74
CA GLY A 115 -5.02 5.66 -18.09
C GLY A 115 -4.14 4.40 -18.13
N ASN A 116 -2.95 4.48 -18.71
CA ASN A 116 -1.99 3.38 -18.72
C ASN A 116 -1.49 3.03 -17.31
N PHE A 117 -1.24 4.01 -16.45
CA PHE A 117 -0.81 3.80 -15.07
C PHE A 117 -1.93 3.17 -14.23
N LYS A 118 -3.16 3.65 -14.37
CA LYS A 118 -4.36 3.04 -13.77
C LYS A 118 -4.60 1.60 -14.21
N ALA A 119 -4.18 1.24 -15.42
CA ALA A 119 -4.19 -0.13 -15.93
C ALA A 119 -2.98 -0.97 -15.46
N GLY A 120 -2.12 -0.44 -14.60
CA GLY A 120 -0.96 -1.12 -14.05
C GLY A 120 0.25 -1.24 -14.99
N LYS A 121 0.27 -0.47 -16.10
CA LYS A 121 1.34 -0.52 -17.10
C LYS A 121 2.59 0.30 -16.73
N PHE A 122 2.62 0.91 -15.55
CA PHE A 122 3.81 1.58 -15.02
C PHE A 122 4.84 0.59 -14.45
N VAL A 123 4.45 -0.69 -14.30
CA VAL A 123 5.31 -1.76 -13.77
C VAL A 123 5.63 -2.76 -14.86
N VAL A 124 6.88 -3.21 -14.89
CA VAL A 124 7.31 -4.33 -15.73
C VAL A 124 6.87 -5.64 -15.08
N LYS A 125 5.90 -6.32 -15.68
CA LYS A 125 5.53 -7.69 -15.30
C LYS A 125 6.25 -8.67 -16.21
N ARG A 126 6.87 -9.70 -15.65
CA ARG A 126 7.37 -10.83 -16.44
C ARG A 126 6.15 -11.51 -17.05
N LEU A 127 6.04 -11.49 -18.36
CA LEU A 127 5.05 -12.28 -19.07
C LEU A 127 5.60 -13.71 -19.12
N ASP A 128 4.86 -14.69 -18.63
CA ASP A 128 5.16 -16.12 -18.85
C ASP A 128 4.82 -16.54 -20.30
N LEU A 129 4.96 -15.61 -21.24
CA LEU A 129 4.79 -15.85 -22.67
C LEU A 129 6.15 -16.14 -23.28
N ASP A 130 6.44 -17.44 -23.33
CA ASP A 130 7.40 -18.12 -24.19
C ASP A 130 8.90 -17.82 -23.97
N ASN A 131 9.65 -18.90 -23.71
CA ASN A 131 11.11 -18.96 -23.65
C ASN A 131 11.74 -18.84 -25.06
N SER A 132 11.30 -17.90 -25.89
CA SER A 132 11.84 -17.68 -27.25
C SER A 132 12.69 -16.41 -27.40
N PHE A 133 12.94 -15.66 -26.32
CA PHE A 133 13.98 -14.63 -26.34
C PHE A 133 15.38 -15.26 -26.26
N SER A 134 15.90 -15.66 -27.42
CA SER A 134 17.33 -15.82 -27.65
C SER A 134 18.04 -14.48 -27.40
N PRO A 135 19.02 -14.40 -26.49
CA PRO A 135 19.87 -13.23 -26.36
C PRO A 135 20.87 -13.23 -27.51
N SER A 136 20.48 -12.63 -28.63
CA SER A 136 21.40 -12.21 -29.67
C SER A 136 21.19 -10.72 -29.93
N LEU A 137 22.29 -9.97 -29.76
CA LEU A 137 22.47 -8.52 -29.87
C LEU A 137 22.25 -7.73 -28.55
N ILE A 138 23.26 -7.73 -27.69
CA ILE A 138 24.31 -6.68 -27.60
C ILE A 138 25.64 -7.38 -27.32
#